data_AF-A0A0Q8PKM3-F1
#
_entry.id   AF-A0A0Q8PKM3-F1
#
_cell.length_a   1.000
_cell.length_b   1.000
_cell.length_c   1.000
_cell.angle_alpha   90.00
_cell.angle_beta   90.00
_cell.angle_gamma   90.00
#
_symmetry.space_group_name_H-M   'P 1'
#
loop_
_entity.id
_entity.type
_entity.pdbx_description
1 polymer ?
#
loop_
_entity_poly.entity_id
_entity_poly.type
_entity_poly.pdbx_seq_one_letter_code
_entity_poly.pdbx_strand_id
1 'polypeptide(L)'
;MTNKTGLIVAGALAAVLLLAGGVTTLVLASAGDPTTVAGVAEAAVEAAEDLDVEAGVDLLCEAPPAEDRRDLERLIEAAQEEADTEDPDVDYEISNIVGDSAGTFDVRATSDEDGLSGEELSATVQVEERDGRSCISSYDID
;
A
#
# COMPACT_ATOMS: atom_id res chain seq x y z
N MET A 1 -27.16 -18.46 -1.87
CA MET A 1 -26.97 -17.04 -2.23
C MET A 1 -25.49 -16.80 -2.08
N THR A 2 -24.81 -16.57 -3.18
CA THR A 2 -23.34 -16.57 -3.25
C THR A 2 -22.86 -15.20 -2.76
N ASN A 3 -22.28 -15.16 -1.56
CA ASN A 3 -21.67 -13.97 -0.97
C ASN A 3 -20.58 -13.46 -1.91
N LYS A 4 -20.76 -12.24 -2.40
CA LYS A 4 -19.89 -11.56 -3.38
C LYS A 4 -19.20 -10.33 -2.78
N THR A 5 -19.42 -10.07 -1.50
CA THR A 5 -19.02 -8.84 -0.80
C THR A 5 -17.57 -8.84 -0.33
N GLY A 6 -17.05 -9.95 0.21
CA GLY A 6 -15.65 -10.03 0.69
C GLY A 6 -14.57 -10.12 -0.39
N LEU A 7 -14.78 -9.54 -1.57
CA LEU A 7 -13.81 -9.52 -2.68
C LEU A 7 -13.41 -8.08 -3.05
N ILE A 8 -14.02 -7.07 -2.41
CA ILE A 8 -13.91 -5.67 -2.83
C ILE A 8 -12.92 -4.90 -1.94
N VAL A 9 -12.91 -5.17 -0.63
CA VAL A 9 -12.02 -4.49 0.33
C VAL A 9 -10.58 -5.02 0.25
N ALA A 10 -10.38 -6.34 0.09
CA ALA A 10 -9.09 -6.92 -0.30
C ALA A 10 -8.58 -6.35 -1.65
N GLY A 11 -9.45 -5.75 -2.45
CA GLY A 11 -9.11 -5.07 -3.70
C GLY A 11 -8.41 -3.73 -3.50
N ALA A 12 -8.75 -2.94 -2.46
CA ALA A 12 -8.23 -1.58 -2.28
C ALA A 12 -6.73 -1.55 -2.06
N LEU A 13 -6.24 -2.31 -1.08
CA LEU A 13 -4.82 -2.48 -0.79
C LEU A 13 -4.09 -3.28 -1.90
N ALA A 14 -4.75 -4.26 -2.53
CA ALA A 14 -4.16 -4.98 -3.67
C ALA A 14 -3.99 -4.14 -4.95
N ALA A 15 -4.87 -3.17 -5.18
CA ALA A 15 -4.84 -2.30 -6.34
C ALA A 15 -3.75 -1.21 -6.28
N VAL A 16 -3.39 -0.74 -5.08
CA VAL A 16 -2.19 0.13 -4.88
C VAL A 16 -0.96 -0.50 -5.52
N LEU A 17 -0.90 -1.83 -5.49
CA LEU A 17 0.36 -2.50 -5.57
C LEU A 17 0.59 -3.16 -6.96
N LEU A 18 -0.44 -3.52 -7.76
CA LEU A 18 -0.43 -4.45 -8.94
C LEU A 18 0.43 -4.10 -10.18
N LEU A 19 1.32 -3.12 -10.13
CA LEU A 19 1.62 -2.29 -11.31
C LEU A 19 3.11 -2.10 -11.63
N ALA A 20 3.96 -2.97 -11.10
CA ALA A 20 5.35 -3.09 -11.52
C ALA A 20 5.44 -3.70 -12.94
N GLY A 21 5.05 -2.92 -13.94
CA GLY A 21 4.73 -3.40 -15.29
C GLY A 21 5.07 -2.43 -16.42
N GLY A 22 6.17 -1.68 -16.33
CA GLY A 22 6.91 -1.23 -17.52
C GLY A 22 7.09 0.29 -17.72
N VAL A 23 8.32 0.74 -17.43
CA VAL A 23 9.11 1.80 -18.09
C VAL A 23 8.38 3.13 -18.36
N THR A 24 8.53 4.10 -17.44
CA THR A 24 9.03 5.44 -17.78
C THR A 24 9.57 6.17 -16.54
N THR A 25 10.78 6.71 -16.63
CA THR A 25 11.47 7.49 -15.60
C THR A 25 10.80 8.86 -15.37
N LEU A 26 10.25 9.11 -14.17
CA LEU A 26 9.94 10.46 -13.72
C LEU A 26 10.44 10.62 -12.28
N VAL A 27 11.51 11.40 -12.13
CA VAL A 27 12.14 11.73 -10.84
C VAL A 27 11.49 13.00 -10.31
N LEU A 28 10.75 12.88 -9.21
CA LEU A 28 10.35 14.01 -8.36
C LEU A 28 10.80 13.69 -6.94
N ALA A 29 11.81 14.43 -6.49
CA ALA A 29 12.33 14.40 -5.12
C ALA A 29 11.68 15.52 -4.32
N SER A 30 10.92 15.20 -3.29
CA SER A 30 10.53 16.14 -2.23
C SER A 30 9.96 15.40 -1.01
N ALA A 31 10.39 15.82 0.18
CA ALA A 31 10.38 15.10 1.46
C ALA A 31 11.45 13.99 1.48
N GLY A 32 12.18 13.84 2.58
CA GLY A 32 13.39 13.02 2.62
C GLY A 32 13.08 11.59 2.23
N ASP A 33 13.44 11.21 1.00
CA ASP A 33 13.21 9.87 0.48
C ASP A 33 13.78 8.85 1.47
N PRO A 34 12.99 7.85 1.88
CA PRO A 34 13.48 6.83 2.80
C PRO A 34 14.72 6.17 2.19
N THR A 35 15.77 6.01 3.00
CA THR A 35 17.02 5.38 2.56
C THR A 35 17.19 3.98 3.17
N THR A 36 16.17 3.48 3.87
CA THR A 36 16.16 2.16 4.49
C THR A 36 14.81 1.48 4.30
N VAL A 37 14.80 0.14 4.31
CA VAL A 37 13.60 -0.70 4.29
C VAL A 37 12.67 -0.34 5.44
N ALA A 38 13.22 -0.11 6.64
CA ALA A 38 12.43 0.30 7.79
C ALA A 38 11.75 1.67 7.56
N GLY A 39 12.46 2.63 6.98
CA GLY A 39 11.87 3.93 6.64
C GLY A 39 10.79 3.84 5.56
N VAL A 40 10.95 2.95 4.59
CA VAL A 40 9.91 2.67 3.59
C VAL A 40 8.68 2.05 4.26
N ALA A 41 8.87 1.10 5.17
CA ALA A 41 7.77 0.44 5.87
C ALA A 41 6.97 1.42 6.75
N GLU A 42 7.66 2.27 7.52
CA GLU A 42 7.03 3.31 8.34
C GLU A 42 6.22 4.29 7.48
N ALA A 43 6.81 4.80 6.39
CA ALA A 43 6.12 5.73 5.50
C ALA A 43 4.94 5.08 4.76
N ALA A 44 5.04 3.79 4.43
CA ALA A 44 3.95 3.06 3.79
C ALA A 44 2.74 2.89 4.71
N VAL A 45 2.97 2.66 6.01
CA VAL A 45 1.89 2.61 7.00
C VAL A 45 1.29 3.99 7.22
N GLU A 46 2.11 5.05 7.36
CA GLU A 46 1.61 6.42 7.50
C GLU A 46 0.72 6.83 6.31
N ALA A 47 1.15 6.54 5.08
CA ALA A 47 0.34 6.79 3.88
C ALA A 47 -0.97 5.98 3.86
N ALA A 48 -0.96 4.76 4.41
CA ALA A 48 -2.14 3.91 4.47
C ALA A 48 -3.12 4.33 5.57
N GLU A 49 -2.62 4.78 6.73
CA GLU A 49 -3.41 5.34 7.83
C GLU A 49 -4.08 6.66 7.41
N ASP A 50 -3.35 7.53 6.72
CA ASP A 50 -3.89 8.82 6.24
C ASP A 50 -4.73 8.69 4.95
N LEU A 51 -4.85 7.48 4.39
CA LEU A 51 -5.45 7.22 3.08
C LEU A 51 -4.85 8.11 1.97
N ASP A 52 -3.57 8.48 2.10
CA ASP A 52 -2.86 9.35 1.18
C ASP A 52 -2.27 8.53 0.02
N VAL A 53 -3.08 8.42 -1.03
CA VAL A 53 -2.71 7.75 -2.29
C VAL A 53 -1.46 8.37 -2.92
N GLU A 54 -1.27 9.68 -2.82
CA GLU A 54 -0.12 10.34 -3.43
C GLU A 54 1.17 9.98 -2.68
N ALA A 55 1.12 10.02 -1.34
CA ALA A 55 2.23 9.57 -0.50
C ALA A 55 2.58 8.09 -0.74
N GLY A 56 1.57 7.21 -0.86
CA GLY A 56 1.78 5.80 -1.15
C GLY A 56 2.41 5.57 -2.52
N VAL A 57 1.97 6.32 -3.55
CA VAL A 57 2.56 6.26 -4.89
C VAL A 57 4.00 6.75 -4.91
N ASP A 58 4.32 7.79 -4.13
CA ASP A 58 5.67 8.33 -4.06
C ASP A 58 6.68 7.33 -3.49
N LEU A 59 6.24 6.35 -2.68
CA LEU A 59 7.11 5.28 -2.17
C LEU A 59 7.50 4.23 -3.22
N LEU A 60 6.81 4.19 -4.36
CA LEU A 60 7.10 3.24 -5.42
C LEU A 60 8.37 3.62 -6.18
N CYS A 61 9.13 2.61 -6.62
CA CYS A 61 10.27 2.81 -7.52
C CYS A 61 9.83 3.30 -8.90
N GLU A 62 8.61 2.92 -9.30
CA GLU A 62 8.00 3.28 -10.57
C GLU A 62 6.56 3.73 -10.30
N ALA A 63 6.21 4.94 -10.75
CA ALA A 63 4.85 5.44 -10.60
C ALA A 63 3.86 4.55 -11.38
N PRO A 64 2.69 4.24 -10.79
CA PRO A 64 1.69 3.43 -11.46
C PRO A 64 1.02 4.21 -12.58
N PRO A 65 0.41 3.52 -13.56
CA PRO A 65 -0.46 4.17 -14.53
C PRO A 65 -1.58 4.97 -13.85
N ALA A 66 -1.98 6.08 -14.49
CA ALA A 66 -3.02 6.95 -13.96
C ALA A 66 -4.39 6.26 -13.82
N GLU A 67 -4.65 5.20 -14.61
CA GLU A 67 -5.87 4.41 -14.48
C GLU A 67 -5.88 3.67 -13.14
N ASP A 68 -4.78 3.02 -12.78
CA ASP A 68 -4.78 2.22 -11.57
C ASP A 68 -4.76 3.07 -10.29
N ARG A 69 -4.16 4.27 -10.35
CA ARG A 69 -4.31 5.24 -9.27
C ARG A 69 -5.78 5.58 -9.02
N ARG A 70 -6.58 5.75 -10.10
CA ARG A 70 -8.03 5.99 -9.98
C ARG A 70 -8.77 4.75 -9.49
N ASP A 71 -8.30 3.56 -9.84
CA ASP A 71 -8.89 2.32 -9.37
C ASP A 71 -8.69 2.19 -7.86
N LEU A 72 -7.50 2.51 -7.36
CA LEU A 72 -7.21 2.62 -5.95
C LEU A 72 -8.09 3.68 -5.24
N GLU A 73 -8.13 4.92 -5.76
CA GLU A 73 -8.97 5.99 -5.20
C GLU A 73 -10.43 5.52 -5.07
N ARG A 74 -10.97 4.84 -6.10
CA ARG A 74 -12.33 4.28 -6.08
C ARG A 74 -12.53 3.16 -5.07
N LEU A 75 -11.50 2.38 -4.79
CA LEU A 75 -11.58 1.28 -3.84
C LEU A 75 -11.52 1.78 -2.39
N ILE A 76 -10.74 2.85 -2.14
CA ILE A 76 -10.77 3.56 -0.85
C ILE A 76 -12.16 4.18 -0.63
N GLU A 77 -12.72 4.87 -1.63
CA GLU A 77 -14.09 5.41 -1.55
C GLU A 77 -15.13 4.32 -1.25
N ALA A 78 -14.99 3.14 -1.87
CA ALA A 78 -15.88 2.02 -1.62
C ALA A 78 -15.74 1.44 -0.20
N ALA A 79 -14.52 1.35 0.33
CA ALA A 79 -14.27 0.89 1.69
C ALA A 79 -14.84 1.87 2.74
N GLN A 80 -14.68 3.18 2.51
CA GLN A 80 -15.29 4.23 3.33
C GLN A 80 -16.83 4.15 3.33
N GLU A 81 -17.44 3.91 2.16
CA GLU A 81 -18.90 3.72 2.05
C GLU A 81 -19.36 2.45 2.80
N GLU A 82 -18.58 1.37 2.74
CA GLU A 82 -18.92 0.10 3.42
C GLU A 82 -18.78 0.20 4.94
N ALA A 83 -17.77 0.93 5.42
CA ALA A 83 -17.55 1.19 6.84
C ALA A 83 -18.45 2.31 7.41
N ASP A 84 -19.22 3.00 6.57
CA ASP A 84 -20.05 4.17 6.94
C ASP A 84 -19.23 5.29 7.64
N THR A 85 -17.96 5.43 7.27
CA THR A 85 -17.02 6.42 7.83
C THR A 85 -16.01 6.90 6.78
N GLU A 86 -15.59 8.16 6.88
CA GLU A 86 -14.53 8.74 6.03
C GLU A 86 -13.13 8.27 6.47
N ASP A 87 -13.02 7.71 7.68
CA ASP A 87 -11.77 7.28 8.31
C ASP A 87 -12.00 5.92 9.00
N PRO A 88 -11.94 4.81 8.25
CA PRO A 88 -12.10 3.47 8.81
C PRO A 88 -10.91 3.09 9.70
N ASP A 89 -11.19 2.57 10.89
CA ASP A 89 -10.16 2.11 11.83
C ASP A 89 -9.53 0.81 11.30
N VAL A 90 -8.28 0.91 10.83
CA VAL A 90 -7.49 -0.20 10.29
C VAL A 90 -6.17 -0.25 11.07
N ASP A 91 -5.93 -1.36 11.75
CA ASP A 91 -4.68 -1.65 12.43
C ASP A 91 -3.65 -2.20 11.43
N TYR A 92 -2.47 -1.59 11.37
CA TYR A 92 -1.33 -2.06 10.58
C TYR A 92 -0.22 -2.61 11.46
N GLU A 93 0.24 -3.83 11.17
CA GLU A 93 1.39 -4.46 11.81
C GLU A 93 2.51 -4.70 10.79
N ILE A 94 3.67 -4.08 11.01
CA ILE A 94 4.90 -4.36 10.25
C ILE A 94 5.68 -5.47 10.94
N SER A 95 6.12 -6.46 10.18
CA SER A 95 6.98 -7.52 10.67
C SER A 95 8.05 -7.92 9.64
N ASN A 96 8.93 -8.86 10.03
CA ASN A 96 9.93 -9.47 9.15
C ASN A 96 10.76 -8.48 8.30
N ILE A 97 11.15 -7.34 8.88
CA ILE A 97 12.05 -6.37 8.23
C ILE A 97 13.42 -7.02 8.04
N VAL A 98 13.79 -7.20 6.78
CA VAL A 98 15.08 -7.76 6.36
C VAL A 98 15.74 -6.79 5.40
N GLY A 99 17.01 -6.48 5.63
CA GLY A 99 17.80 -5.59 4.77
C GLY A 99 18.07 -4.23 5.40
N ASP A 100 18.83 -3.40 4.68
CA ASP A 100 19.13 -2.01 5.07
C ASP A 100 18.55 -1.06 4.03
N SER A 101 19.25 -0.75 2.94
CA SER A 101 18.71 0.07 1.84
C SER A 101 17.88 -0.70 0.80
N ALA A 102 17.97 -2.03 0.80
CA ALA A 102 17.15 -2.93 -0.02
C ALA A 102 16.85 -4.21 0.76
N GLY A 103 15.70 -4.83 0.49
CA GLY A 103 15.26 -6.03 1.21
C GLY A 103 13.74 -6.21 1.19
N THR A 104 13.17 -6.66 2.29
CA THR A 104 11.74 -6.97 2.39
C THR A 104 11.18 -6.63 3.77
N PHE A 105 9.86 -6.43 3.84
CA PHE A 105 9.11 -6.37 5.09
C PHE A 105 7.70 -6.91 4.86
N ASP A 106 7.06 -7.40 5.90
CA ASP A 106 5.69 -7.90 5.83
C ASP A 106 4.76 -6.88 6.49
N VAL A 107 3.59 -6.68 5.89
CA VAL A 107 2.51 -5.84 6.41
C VAL A 107 1.28 -6.70 6.61
N ARG A 108 0.67 -6.59 7.79
CA ARG A 108 -0.65 -7.13 8.06
C ARG A 108 -1.60 -5.99 8.39
N ALA A 109 -2.74 -5.93 7.70
CA ALA A 109 -3.82 -4.99 7.96
C ALA A 109 -5.05 -5.74 8.46
N THR A 110 -5.64 -5.26 9.56
CA THR A 110 -6.87 -5.81 10.14
C THR A 110 -7.82 -4.68 10.52
N SER A 111 -9.12 -4.90 10.41
CA SER A 111 -10.13 -3.94 10.88
C SER A 111 -11.18 -4.65 11.73
N ASP A 112 -11.55 -3.99 12.83
CA ASP A 112 -12.66 -4.39 13.71
C ASP A 112 -13.95 -3.58 13.41
N GLU A 113 -13.93 -2.65 12.44
CA GLU A 113 -15.07 -1.81 12.08
C GLU A 113 -16.24 -2.63 11.52
N ASP A 114 -17.47 -2.25 11.88
CA ASP A 114 -18.69 -2.84 11.32
C ASP A 114 -18.73 -2.60 9.80
N GLY A 115 -18.61 -3.67 9.01
CA GLY A 115 -18.51 -3.61 7.55
C GLY A 115 -17.18 -4.16 7.02
N LEU A 116 -16.10 -4.01 7.80
CA LEU A 116 -14.76 -4.52 7.49
C LEU A 116 -14.33 -5.66 8.45
N SER A 117 -15.16 -5.94 9.46
CA SER A 117 -14.88 -6.91 10.52
C SER A 117 -14.56 -8.30 9.96
N GLY A 118 -13.38 -8.82 10.31
CA GLY A 118 -12.93 -10.14 9.88
C GLY A 118 -12.25 -10.17 8.51
N GLU A 119 -12.04 -9.01 7.89
CA GLU A 119 -11.14 -8.87 6.76
C GLU A 119 -9.71 -8.66 7.26
N GLU A 120 -8.81 -9.47 6.70
CA GLU A 120 -7.39 -9.43 6.98
C GLU A 120 -6.65 -9.43 5.65
N LEU A 121 -5.67 -8.56 5.54
CA LEU A 121 -4.75 -8.53 4.42
C LEU A 121 -3.33 -8.73 4.94
N SER A 122 -2.59 -9.63 4.31
CA SER A 122 -1.16 -9.81 4.55
C SER A 122 -0.43 -9.63 3.24
N ALA A 123 0.64 -8.85 3.26
CA ALA A 123 1.48 -8.61 2.09
C ALA A 123 2.95 -8.65 2.46
N THR A 124 3.76 -9.35 1.65
CA THR A 124 5.21 -9.25 1.67
C THR A 124 5.63 -8.16 0.69
N VAL A 125 6.30 -7.10 1.15
CA VAL A 125 6.75 -5.96 0.33
C VAL A 125 8.25 -6.08 0.04
N GLN A 126 8.64 -5.83 -1.21
CA GLN A 126 10.02 -5.85 -1.66
C GLN A 126 10.54 -4.45 -1.99
N VAL A 127 11.64 -4.09 -1.34
CA VAL A 127 12.28 -2.78 -1.43
C VAL A 127 13.60 -2.87 -2.18
N GLU A 128 13.82 -1.96 -3.13
CA GLU A 128 15.08 -1.80 -3.84
C GLU A 128 15.71 -0.43 -3.55
N GLU A 129 17.04 -0.35 -3.67
CA GLU A 129 17.75 0.92 -3.71
C GLU A 129 17.88 1.39 -5.17
N ARG A 130 17.36 2.58 -5.48
CA ARG A 130 17.48 3.25 -6.78
C ARG A 130 17.98 4.66 -6.54
N ASP A 131 19.03 5.10 -7.21
CA ASP A 131 19.51 6.50 -7.14
C ASP A 131 19.71 7.07 -5.72
N GLY A 132 20.03 6.21 -4.74
CA GLY A 132 20.24 6.60 -3.33
C GLY A 132 18.96 6.71 -2.48
N ARG A 133 17.80 6.34 -3.02
CA ARG A 133 16.53 6.14 -2.28
C ARG A 133 16.17 4.65 -2.21
N SER A 134 15.58 4.25 -1.10
CA SER A 134 14.87 2.98 -0.97
C SER A 134 13.43 3.17 -1.42
N CYS A 135 12.93 2.28 -2.27
CA CYS A 135 11.58 2.38 -2.83
C CYS A 135 10.96 0.98 -2.99
N ILE A 136 9.64 0.92 -3.03
CA ILE A 136 8.88 -0.32 -3.22
C ILE A 136 8.96 -0.72 -4.70
N SER A 137 9.51 -1.90 -4.96
CA SER A 137 9.71 -2.46 -6.30
C SER A 137 8.62 -3.45 -6.69
N SER A 138 8.15 -4.22 -5.72
CA SER A 138 7.12 -5.24 -5.86
C SER A 138 6.64 -5.67 -4.47
N TYR A 139 5.68 -6.57 -4.44
CA TYR A 139 5.00 -7.06 -3.26
C TYR A 139 4.19 -8.30 -3.66
N ASP A 140 3.79 -9.10 -2.69
CA ASP A 140 2.98 -10.30 -2.88
C ASP A 140 1.91 -10.33 -1.79
N ILE A 141 0.65 -10.59 -2.13
CA ILE A 141 -0.48 -10.65 -1.20
C ILE A 141 -0.86 -12.11 -0.99
N ASP A 142 -1.00 -12.50 0.28
CA ASP A 142 -1.38 -13.85 0.71
C ASP A 142 -2.90 -14.10 0.69
#